data_AF-A0A822EE94-F1
#
_entry.id   AF-A0A822EE94-F1
#
_cell.length_a   1.000
_cell.length_b   1.000
_cell.length_c   1.000
_cell.angle_alpha   90.00
_cell.angle_beta   90.00
_cell.angle_gamma   90.00
#
_symmetry.space_group_name_H-M   'P 1'
#
loop_
_entity.id
_entity.type
_entity.pdbx_description
1 polymer ?
#
loop_
_entity_poly.entity_id
_entity_poly.type
_entity_poly.pdbx_seq_one_letter_code
_entity_poly.pdbx_strand_id
1 'polypeptide(L)'
;CAKGYKRASEAVLKTIATKFKGKTYKSKVSDNCCVWTSNTYENWGMPATSCNVPGTFESGPVLGGSLCTQAQQHFPAQLTFCGSS
;
A
#
# COMPACT_ATOMS: atom_id res chain seq x y z
N CYS A 1 4.39 -1.10 11.04
CA CYS A 1 4.51 0.38 10.97
C CYS A 1 5.69 0.85 11.81
N ALA A 2 6.32 1.97 11.46
CA ALA A 2 7.38 2.57 12.29
C ALA A 2 6.84 2.94 13.69
N LYS A 3 7.73 3.03 14.69
CA LYS A 3 7.35 3.40 16.07
C LYS A 3 6.54 4.70 16.07
N GLY A 4 5.40 4.70 16.75
CA GLY A 4 4.48 5.84 16.83
C GLY A 4 3.41 5.89 15.72
N TYR A 5 3.44 4.97 14.75
CA TYR A 5 2.45 4.88 13.68
C TYR A 5 1.67 3.57 13.76
N LYS A 6 0.40 3.58 13.34
CA LYS A 6 -0.47 2.40 13.25
C LYS A 6 -0.96 2.21 11.82
N ARG A 7 -1.51 1.02 11.52
CA ARG A 7 -2.23 0.82 10.25
C ARG A 7 -3.37 1.84 10.18
N ALA A 8 -3.43 2.57 9.08
CA ALA A 8 -4.46 3.59 8.86
C ALA A 8 -5.57 3.03 7.95
N SER A 9 -6.74 3.67 7.98
CA SER A 9 -7.87 3.26 7.15
C SER A 9 -7.62 3.55 5.68
N GLU A 10 -8.09 2.65 4.81
CA GLU A 10 -8.05 2.84 3.36
C GLU A 10 -8.86 4.06 2.90
N ALA A 11 -9.78 4.58 3.73
CA ALA A 11 -10.53 5.80 3.43
C ALA A 11 -9.60 7.01 3.15
N VAL A 12 -8.44 7.06 3.80
CA VAL A 12 -7.44 8.10 3.56
C VAL A 12 -6.76 7.93 2.21
N LEU A 13 -6.57 6.68 1.72
CA LEU A 13 -5.94 6.43 0.42
C LEU A 13 -6.70 7.09 -0.72
N LYS A 14 -8.04 7.21 -0.63
CA LYS A 14 -8.86 7.95 -1.60
C LYS A 14 -8.38 9.39 -1.83
N THR A 15 -7.86 10.06 -0.80
CA THR A 15 -7.45 11.46 -0.88
C THR A 15 -5.95 11.66 -1.10
N ILE A 16 -5.14 10.66 -0.75
CA ILE A 16 -3.66 10.79 -0.81
C ILE A 16 -2.98 9.87 -1.81
N ALA A 17 -3.69 8.95 -2.47
CA ALA A 17 -3.09 7.97 -3.40
C ALA A 17 -2.17 8.64 -4.42
N THR A 18 -2.61 9.74 -5.05
CA THR A 18 -1.81 10.48 -6.03
C THR A 18 -0.49 11.02 -5.47
N LYS A 19 -0.39 11.24 -4.16
CA LYS A 19 0.82 11.72 -3.48
C LYS A 19 1.92 10.66 -3.34
N PHE A 20 1.63 9.40 -3.67
CA PHE A 20 2.62 8.33 -3.70
C PHE A 20 3.50 8.37 -4.95
N LYS A 21 3.10 9.07 -6.02
CA LYS A 21 3.95 9.27 -7.20
C LYS A 21 5.28 9.91 -6.81
N GLY A 22 6.37 9.32 -7.27
CA GLY A 22 7.74 9.74 -6.95
C GLY A 22 8.21 9.36 -5.54
N LYS A 23 7.39 8.70 -4.73
CA LYS A 23 7.80 8.09 -3.45
C LYS A 23 8.31 6.67 -3.67
N THR A 24 8.89 6.08 -2.64
CA THR A 24 9.37 4.70 -2.64
C THR A 24 9.12 4.04 -1.28
N TYR A 25 9.48 2.77 -1.17
CA TYR A 25 9.37 2.00 0.06
C TYR A 25 10.25 2.59 1.17
N LYS A 26 9.69 2.67 2.38
CA LYS A 26 10.40 3.29 3.51
C LYS A 26 11.49 2.40 4.13
N SER A 27 11.28 1.09 4.16
CA SER A 27 12.18 0.15 4.84
C SER A 27 12.65 -1.00 3.96
N LYS A 28 11.74 -1.61 3.18
CA LYS A 28 12.01 -2.77 2.35
C LYS A 28 11.06 -2.78 1.15
N VAL A 29 11.56 -3.23 -0.01
CA VAL A 29 10.71 -3.52 -1.19
C VAL A 29 9.67 -4.59 -0.80
N SER A 30 8.44 -4.38 -1.26
CA SER A 30 7.34 -5.31 -0.96
C SER A 30 7.48 -6.63 -1.72
N ASP A 31 6.87 -7.67 -1.19
CA ASP A 31 6.64 -8.96 -1.85
C ASP A 31 5.18 -9.13 -2.33
N ASN A 32 4.31 -8.15 -2.06
CA ASN A 32 2.93 -8.11 -2.51
C ASN A 32 2.49 -6.70 -2.94
N CYS A 33 1.56 -6.62 -3.88
CA CYS A 33 1.08 -5.35 -4.43
C CYS A 33 -0.12 -4.78 -3.69
N CYS A 34 -0.82 -5.58 -2.89
CA CYS A 34 -1.94 -5.16 -2.05
C CYS A 34 -1.46 -4.35 -0.86
N VAL A 35 -2.23 -3.32 -0.53
CA VAL A 35 -1.94 -2.40 0.56
C VAL A 35 -2.70 -2.85 1.79
N TRP A 36 -1.96 -3.31 2.79
CA TRP A 36 -2.51 -3.67 4.08
C TRP A 36 -2.89 -2.42 4.87
N THR A 37 -4.18 -2.27 5.13
CA THR A 37 -4.76 -1.14 5.88
C THR A 37 -5.32 -1.61 7.21
N SER A 38 -5.95 -0.72 7.98
CA SER A 38 -6.69 -1.11 9.19
C SER A 38 -8.03 -1.76 8.90
N ASN A 39 -8.49 -1.77 7.65
CA ASN A 39 -9.76 -2.37 7.26
C ASN A 39 -9.67 -3.91 7.22
N THR A 40 -10.81 -4.59 7.22
CA THR A 40 -10.90 -6.07 7.21
C THR A 40 -10.29 -6.71 5.96
N TYR A 41 -10.38 -5.99 4.84
CA TYR A 41 -9.92 -6.46 3.54
C TYR A 41 -8.99 -5.45 2.89
N GLU A 42 -8.18 -5.96 1.96
CA GLU A 42 -7.22 -5.20 1.18
C GLU A 42 -7.83 -4.94 -0.20
N ASN A 43 -8.48 -3.78 -0.34
CA ASN A 43 -9.13 -3.38 -1.60
C ASN A 43 -8.26 -2.46 -2.45
N TRP A 44 -7.08 -2.08 -1.98
CA TRP A 44 -6.18 -1.16 -2.67
C TRP A 44 -4.90 -1.89 -3.02
N GLY A 45 -4.38 -1.62 -4.21
CA GLY A 45 -3.11 -2.17 -4.66
C GLY A 45 -2.31 -1.15 -5.44
N MET A 46 -0.99 -1.22 -5.33
CA MET A 46 -0.08 -0.55 -6.26
C MET A 46 -0.19 -1.21 -7.64
N PRO A 47 -0.05 -0.46 -8.74
CA PRO A 47 -0.08 -1.05 -10.08
C PRO A 47 1.03 -2.09 -10.26
N ALA A 48 0.69 -3.19 -10.94
CA ALA A 48 1.57 -4.35 -11.13
C ALA A 48 2.95 -4.01 -11.71
N THR A 49 3.02 -2.98 -12.55
CA THR A 49 4.26 -2.51 -13.19
C THR A 49 5.23 -1.80 -12.25
N SER A 50 4.78 -1.42 -11.04
CA SER A 50 5.56 -0.60 -10.10
C SER A 50 5.60 -1.14 -8.66
N CYS A 51 4.91 -2.26 -8.39
CA CYS A 51 5.03 -2.98 -7.13
C CYS A 51 6.13 -4.04 -7.18
N ASN A 52 6.63 -4.45 -6.02
CA ASN A 52 7.64 -5.51 -5.83
C ASN A 52 8.99 -5.28 -6.53
N VAL A 53 9.20 -4.09 -7.08
CA VAL A 53 10.45 -3.66 -7.73
C VAL A 53 11.05 -2.49 -6.95
N PRO A 54 12.39 -2.37 -6.87
CA PRO A 54 13.03 -1.19 -6.30
C PRO A 54 12.79 0.03 -7.20
N GLY A 55 12.79 1.23 -6.60
CA GLY A 55 12.64 2.49 -7.32
C GLY A 55 11.44 3.32 -6.88
N THR A 56 11.22 4.45 -7.56
CA THR A 56 10.09 5.33 -7.28
C THR A 56 8.82 4.82 -7.95
N PHE A 57 7.68 5.08 -7.32
CA PHE A 57 6.38 4.74 -7.89
C PHE A 57 6.00 5.74 -8.98
N GLU A 58 5.55 5.23 -10.14
CA GLU A 58 5.06 6.07 -11.24
C GLU A 58 3.66 6.65 -10.96
N SER A 59 2.90 5.97 -10.10
CA SER A 59 1.58 6.35 -9.64
C SER A 59 1.30 5.78 -8.24
N GLY A 60 0.16 6.13 -7.65
CA GLY A 60 -0.22 5.64 -6.34
C GLY A 60 -1.04 4.36 -6.35
N PRO A 61 -1.43 3.88 -5.16
CA PRO A 61 -2.34 2.73 -5.06
C PRO A 61 -3.71 3.11 -5.62
N VAL A 62 -4.39 2.15 -6.22
CA VAL A 62 -5.74 2.29 -6.78
C VAL A 62 -6.65 1.21 -6.22
N LEU A 63 -7.96 1.51 -6.16
CA LEU A 63 -8.97 0.53 -5.75
C LEU A 63 -8.99 -0.63 -6.76
N GLY A 64 -8.93 -1.88 -6.28
CA GLY A 64 -8.85 -3.08 -7.12
C GLY A 64 -7.51 -3.29 -7.83
N GLY A 65 -6.52 -2.43 -7.59
CA GLY A 65 -5.21 -2.50 -8.25
C GLY A 65 -4.55 -3.86 -8.03
N SER A 66 -3.91 -4.41 -9.06
CA SER A 66 -3.24 -5.72 -8.99
C SER A 66 -4.13 -6.85 -8.43
N LEU A 67 -5.44 -6.82 -8.75
CA LEU A 67 -6.46 -7.77 -8.30
C LEU A 67 -6.72 -7.77 -6.78
N CYS A 68 -6.35 -6.68 -6.09
CA CYS A 68 -6.64 -6.49 -4.67
C CYS A 68 -8.10 -6.08 -4.48
N THR A 69 -9.00 -7.05 -4.51
CA THR A 69 -10.43 -6.89 -4.23
C THR A 69 -10.83 -7.90 -3.18
N GLN A 70 -11.22 -7.42 -1.99
CA GLN A 70 -11.49 -8.27 -0.83
C GLN A 70 -10.32 -9.23 -0.48
N ALA A 71 -9.09 -8.85 -0.82
CA ALA A 71 -7.93 -9.67 -0.52
C ALA A 71 -7.63 -9.69 0.99
N GLN A 72 -7.01 -10.77 1.46
CA GLN A 72 -6.55 -10.95 2.84
C GLN A 72 -5.18 -11.63 2.86
N GLN A 73 -4.34 -11.26 1.90
CA GLN A 73 -3.04 -11.89 1.75
C GLN A 73 -2.11 -11.09 2.67
N HIS A 74 -1.54 -11.68 3.71
CA HIS A 74 -0.67 -10.95 4.65
C HIS A 74 0.78 -11.45 4.54
N PHE A 75 1.43 -11.12 3.42
CA PHE A 75 2.80 -11.54 3.15
C PHE A 75 3.80 -10.90 4.13
N PRO A 76 4.95 -11.56 4.38
CA PRO A 76 5.94 -11.07 5.34
C PRO A 76 6.47 -9.66 5.07
N ALA A 77 6.59 -9.23 3.81
CA ALA A 77 7.06 -7.90 3.43
C ALA A 77 5.97 -7.02 2.79
N GLN A 78 4.69 -7.26 3.10
CA GLN A 78 3.57 -6.55 2.48
C GLN A 78 3.64 -5.02 2.60
N LEU A 79 3.24 -4.33 1.53
CA LEU A 79 2.91 -2.92 1.55
C LEU A 79 1.91 -2.64 2.68
N THR A 80 2.32 -1.85 3.65
CA THR A 80 1.48 -1.50 4.80
C THR A 80 1.24 0.00 4.82
N PHE A 81 -0.02 0.41 4.81
CA PHE A 81 -0.38 1.82 4.92
C PHE A 81 -0.43 2.24 6.39
N CYS A 82 0.50 3.11 6.77
CA CYS A 82 0.67 3.59 8.13
C CYS A 82 0.34 5.09 8.24
N GLY A 83 -0.38 5.47 9.28
CA GLY A 83 -0.73 6.86 9.58
C GLY A 83 -0.49 7.21 11.05
N SER A 84 -0.30 8.51 11.31
CA SER A 84 -0.42 9.06 12.66
C SER A 84 -1.88 9.02 13.09
N SER A 85 -2.12 8.64 14.34
CA SER A 85 -3.45 8.64 14.95
C SER A 85 -3.95 10.06 15.18
#